data_AF-A0A1V4CE14-F1
#
_entry.id   AF-A0A1V4CE14-F1
#
_cell.length_a   1.000
_cell.length_b   1.000
_cell.length_c   1.000
_cell.angle_alpha   90.00
_cell.angle_beta   90.00
_cell.angle_gamma   90.00
#
_symmetry.space_group_name_H-M   'P 1'
#
loop_
_entity.id
_entity.type
_entity.pdbx_description
1 polymer ?
#
loop_
_entity_poly.entity_id
_entity_poly.type
_entity_poly.pdbx_seq_one_letter_code
_entity_poly.pdbx_strand_id
1 'polypeptide(L)'
;MPTPHDLPGLGPKSMDMLAAAGIHGRADLEALGSVRAYLRVKAAGQNASLNLLWAMEGALTGQDWRKVARAERTRLLLELDAAQEAMRP
;
A
#
# COMPACT_ATOMS: atom_id res chain seq x y z
N MET A 1 -15.54 9.40 -14.08
CA MET A 1 -15.45 9.39 -12.61
C MET A 1 -14.66 8.14 -12.23
N PRO A 2 -13.57 8.22 -11.46
CA PRO A 2 -12.94 7.01 -10.93
C PRO A 2 -13.95 6.26 -10.08
N THR A 3 -14.10 4.96 -10.30
CA THR A 3 -15.08 4.17 -9.57
C THR A 3 -14.60 3.93 -8.13
N PRO A 4 -15.49 3.66 -7.17
CA PRO A 4 -15.12 3.36 -5.78
C PRO A 4 -14.18 2.16 -5.62
N HIS A 5 -13.98 1.36 -6.67
CA HIS A 5 -13.10 0.20 -6.70
C HIS A 5 -11.72 0.51 -7.29
N ASP A 6 -11.53 1.67 -7.92
CA ASP A 6 -10.28 1.98 -8.61
C ASP A 6 -9.20 2.41 -7.63
N LEU A 7 -8.09 1.66 -7.67
CA LEU A 7 -6.81 2.00 -7.08
C LEU A 7 -5.90 2.56 -8.19
N PRO A 8 -6.02 3.87 -8.52
CA PRO A 8 -5.30 4.46 -9.63
C PRO A 8 -3.79 4.37 -9.41
N GLY A 9 -3.07 4.00 -10.47
CA GLY A 9 -1.62 3.78 -10.40
C GLY A 9 -1.20 2.38 -9.95
N LEU A 10 -2.13 1.49 -9.59
CA LEU A 10 -1.86 0.07 -9.35
C LEU A 10 -2.19 -0.76 -10.60
N GLY A 11 -1.19 -1.45 -11.13
CA GLY A 11 -1.36 -2.37 -12.26
C GLY A 11 -1.88 -3.75 -11.82
N PRO A 12 -2.24 -4.63 -12.77
CA PRO A 12 -2.85 -5.94 -12.48
C PRO A 12 -2.07 -6.77 -11.46
N LYS A 13 -0.74 -6.84 -11.59
CA LYS A 13 0.11 -7.57 -10.64
C LYS A 13 0.02 -7.04 -9.21
N SER A 14 -0.08 -5.72 -9.05
CA SER A 14 -0.25 -5.11 -7.73
C SER A 14 -1.64 -5.41 -7.16
N MET A 15 -2.66 -5.43 -8.01
CA MET A 15 -4.01 -5.83 -7.62
C MET A 15 -4.07 -7.30 -7.21
N ASP A 16 -3.39 -8.21 -7.91
CA ASP A 16 -3.32 -9.62 -7.54
C ASP A 16 -2.66 -9.81 -6.16
N MET A 17 -1.59 -9.07 -5.90
CA MET A 17 -0.92 -9.09 -4.59
C MET A 17 -1.84 -8.59 -3.47
N LEU A 18 -2.62 -7.54 -3.73
CA LEU A 18 -3.59 -7.01 -2.76
C LEU A 18 -4.73 -8.00 -2.52
N ALA A 19 -5.27 -8.59 -3.58
CA ALA A 19 -6.33 -9.59 -3.46
C ALA A 19 -5.86 -10.82 -2.68
N ALA A 20 -4.62 -11.29 -2.89
CA ALA A 20 -4.02 -12.37 -2.11
C ALA A 20 -3.86 -12.01 -0.62
N ALA A 21 -3.82 -10.72 -0.28
CA ALA A 21 -3.77 -10.20 1.08
C ALA A 21 -5.16 -9.84 1.65
N GLY A 22 -6.24 -10.16 0.94
CA GLY A 22 -7.62 -9.85 1.34
C GLY A 22 -8.00 -8.37 1.19
N ILE A 23 -7.33 -7.63 0.30
CA ILE A 23 -7.60 -6.22 -0.01
C ILE A 23 -8.18 -6.16 -1.42
N HIS A 24 -9.49 -5.94 -1.53
CA HIS A 24 -10.22 -6.03 -2.79
C HIS A 24 -10.55 -4.68 -3.41
N GLY A 25 -10.25 -3.58 -2.73
CA GLY A 25 -10.42 -2.25 -3.31
C GLY A 25 -10.02 -1.12 -2.39
N ARG A 26 -10.41 0.10 -2.80
CA ARG A 26 -10.12 1.34 -2.10
C ARG A 26 -10.61 1.34 -0.65
N ALA A 27 -11.83 0.89 -0.39
CA ALA A 27 -12.38 0.88 0.98
C ALA A 27 -11.53 0.06 1.95
N ASP A 28 -11.08 -1.13 1.52
CA ASP A 28 -10.19 -1.98 2.34
C ASP A 28 -8.84 -1.29 2.56
N LEU A 29 -8.30 -0.66 1.51
CA LEU A 29 -7.04 0.06 1.59
C LEU A 29 -7.12 1.29 2.50
N GLU A 30 -8.23 2.03 2.47
CA GLU A 30 -8.51 3.18 3.33
C GLU A 30 -8.65 2.76 4.80
N ALA A 31 -9.33 1.64 5.05
CA ALA A 31 -9.49 1.10 6.40
C ALA A 31 -8.15 0.64 7.03
N LEU A 32 -7.21 0.15 6.21
CA LEU A 32 -5.91 -0.32 6.66
C LEU A 32 -4.83 0.77 6.69
N GLY A 33 -4.86 1.67 5.70
CA GLY A 33 -3.73 2.51 5.32
C GLY A 33 -2.67 1.74 4.53
N SER A 34 -1.83 2.47 3.80
CA SER A 34 -0.82 1.93 2.88
C SER A 34 0.23 1.06 3.59
N VAL A 35 0.69 1.45 4.77
CA VAL A 35 1.72 0.73 5.55
C VAL A 35 1.23 -0.62 6.05
N ARG A 36 0.04 -0.67 6.68
CA ARG A 36 -0.51 -1.95 7.16
C ARG A 36 -0.93 -2.86 6.01
N ALA A 37 -1.45 -2.30 4.93
CA ALA A 37 -1.72 -3.03 3.70
C ALA A 37 -0.44 -3.67 3.14
N TYR A 38 0.67 -2.92 3.06
CA TYR A 38 1.96 -3.43 2.64
C TYR A 38 2.45 -4.61 3.49
N LEU A 39 2.33 -4.50 4.82
CA LEU A 39 2.69 -5.58 5.74
C LEU A 39 1.80 -6.82 5.58
N ARG A 40 0.49 -6.65 5.37
CA ARG A 40 -0.42 -7.76 5.05
C ARG A 40 -0.02 -8.46 3.77
N VAL A 41 0.33 -7.72 2.71
CA VAL A 41 0.78 -8.30 1.45
C VAL A 41 2.07 -9.10 1.64
N LYS A 42 3.03 -8.60 2.43
CA LYS A 42 4.22 -9.38 2.80
C LYS A 42 3.89 -10.64 3.60
N ALA A 43 3.00 -10.53 4.58
CA ALA A 43 2.57 -11.67 5.40
C ALA A 43 1.83 -12.75 4.57
N ALA A 44 1.16 -12.35 3.48
CA ALA A 44 0.56 -13.25 2.49
C ALA A 44 1.59 -13.91 1.53
N GLY A 45 2.89 -13.78 1.80
CA GLY A 45 3.97 -14.39 1.02
C GLY A 45 4.23 -13.74 -0.34
N GLN A 46 3.63 -12.58 -0.61
CA GLN A 46 3.83 -11.88 -1.87
C GLN A 46 5.14 -11.09 -1.87
N ASN A 47 5.77 -10.97 -3.05
CA ASN A 47 7.00 -10.19 -3.22
C ASN A 47 6.70 -8.67 -3.30
N ALA A 48 6.30 -8.09 -2.17
CA ALA A 48 5.93 -6.68 -2.08
C ALA A 48 7.16 -5.75 -2.06
N SER A 49 7.34 -5.01 -3.15
CA SER A 49 8.37 -3.96 -3.24
C SER A 49 7.93 -2.65 -2.58
N LEU A 50 8.87 -1.77 -2.22
CA LEU A 50 8.55 -0.42 -1.75
C LEU A 50 7.76 0.40 -2.78
N ASN A 51 7.88 0.11 -4.08
CA ASN A 51 7.04 0.76 -5.09
C ASN A 51 5.56 0.43 -4.92
N LEU A 52 5.21 -0.76 -4.41
CA LEU A 52 3.83 -1.08 -4.05
C LEU A 52 3.35 -0.20 -2.90
N LEU A 53 4.20 0.03 -1.88
CA LEU A 53 3.89 0.96 -0.79
C LEU A 53 3.62 2.38 -1.31
N TRP A 54 4.50 2.90 -2.18
CA TRP A 54 4.31 4.23 -2.79
C TRP A 54 3.05 4.32 -3.63
N ALA A 55 2.75 3.26 -4.40
CA ALA A 55 1.56 3.21 -5.23
C ALA A 55 0.29 3.21 -4.38
N MET A 56 0.24 2.43 -3.31
CA MET A 56 -0.91 2.40 -2.40
C MET A 56 -1.14 3.76 -1.74
N GLU A 57 -0.10 4.41 -1.25
CA GLU A 57 -0.23 5.75 -0.67
C GLU A 57 -0.64 6.78 -1.73
N GLY A 58 -0.10 6.67 -2.96
CA GLY A 58 -0.52 7.50 -4.09
C GLY A 58 -2.01 7.32 -4.43
N ALA A 59 -2.49 6.07 -4.41
CA ALA A 59 -3.90 5.76 -4.64
C ALA A 59 -4.82 6.32 -3.55
N LEU A 60 -4.38 6.31 -2.28
CA LEU A 60 -5.10 6.90 -1.16
C LEU A 60 -5.13 8.42 -1.21
N THR A 61 -3.99 9.04 -1.51
CA THR A 61 -3.83 10.51 -1.49
C THR A 61 -4.14 11.20 -2.81
N GLY A 62 -4.43 10.45 -3.88
CA GLY A 62 -4.62 10.98 -5.22
C GLY A 62 -3.33 11.56 -5.85
N GLN A 63 -2.16 11.08 -5.42
CA GLN A 63 -0.86 11.55 -5.91
C GLN A 63 -0.15 10.51 -6.79
N ASP A 64 0.64 10.96 -7.76
CA ASP A 64 1.54 10.05 -8.49
C ASP A 64 2.55 9.43 -7.51
N TRP A 65 2.72 8.11 -7.59
CA TRP A 65 3.59 7.35 -6.69
C TRP A 65 5.04 7.85 -6.69
N ARG A 66 5.54 8.43 -7.78
CA ARG A 66 6.90 9.00 -7.86
C ARG A 66 7.02 10.26 -7.00
N LYS A 67 5.93 11.03 -6.88
CA LYS A 67 5.86 12.18 -5.98
C LYS A 67 5.86 11.71 -4.53
N VAL A 68 5.05 10.71 -4.20
CA VAL A 68 5.05 10.07 -2.87
C VAL A 68 6.45 9.57 -2.51
N ALA A 69 7.10 8.83 -3.42
CA ALA A 69 8.44 8.28 -3.22
C ALA A 69 9.53 9.35 -3.03
N ARG A 70 9.29 10.60 -3.43
CA ARG A 70 10.19 11.74 -3.17
C ARG A 70 9.83 12.49 -1.90
N ALA A 71 8.56 12.78 -1.68
CA ALA A 71 8.10 13.67 -0.61
C ALA A 71 7.86 12.94 0.71
N GLU A 72 7.27 11.75 0.67
CA GLU A 72 6.76 11.04 1.86
C GLU A 72 7.63 9.83 2.25
N ARG A 73 8.70 9.55 1.49
CA ARG A 73 9.54 8.34 1.67
C ARG A 73 9.98 8.15 3.11
N THR A 74 10.59 9.16 3.71
CA THR A 74 11.13 9.05 5.08
C THR A 74 10.03 8.78 6.09
N ARG A 75 8.92 9.50 5.99
CA ARG A 75 7.75 9.32 6.85
C ARG A 75 7.20 7.89 6.76
N LEU A 76 6.95 7.41 5.55
CA LEU A 76 6.38 6.08 5.32
C LEU A 76 7.34 4.95 5.73
N LEU A 77 8.65 5.13 5.58
CA LEU A 77 9.63 4.15 6.06
C LEU A 77 9.71 4.11 7.59
N LEU A 78 9.60 5.25 8.26
CA LEU A 78 9.53 5.32 9.72
C LEU A 78 8.23 4.69 10.24
N GLU A 79 7.09 4.99 9.61
CA GLU A 79 5.81 4.36 9.94
C GLU A 79 5.85 2.84 9.72
N LEU A 80 6.50 2.39 8.64
CA LEU A 80 6.71 0.97 8.35
C LEU A 80 7.55 0.29 9.43
N ASP A 81 8.70 0.87 9.79
CA ASP A 81 9.58 0.32 10.82
C ASP A 81 8.87 0.23 12.18
N ALA A 82 8.18 1.31 12.59
CA ALA A 82 7.40 1.33 13.82
C ALA A 82 6.27 0.29 13.83
N ALA A 83 5.57 0.13 12.70
CA ALA A 83 4.52 -0.88 12.57
C ALA A 83 5.08 -2.31 12.62
N GLN A 84 6.27 -2.55 12.06
CA GLN A 84 6.94 -3.85 12.15
C GLN A 84 7.36 -4.17 13.58
N GLU A 85 7.93 -3.19 14.30
CA GLU A 85 8.33 -3.37 15.69
C GLU A 85 7.13 -3.66 16.59
N ALA A 86 6.01 -2.97 16.38
CA ALA A 86 4.76 -3.22 17.11
C ALA A 86 4.15 -4.62 16.84
N MET A 87 4.56 -5.30 15.77
CA MET A 87 4.12 -6.66 15.44
C MET A 87 5.08 -7.74 15.96
N ARG A 88 6.21 -7.37 16.57
CA ARG A 88 7.12 -8.34 17.19
C ARG A 88 6.54 -8.79 18.54
N PRO A 89 6.57 -10.11 18.83
CA PRO A 89 6.03 -10.67 20.07
C PRO A 89 6.86 -10.28 21.31
#